data_AF-A0A7C3YDN7-F1
#
_entry.id   AF-A0A7C3YDN7-F1
#
_cell.length_a   1.000
_cell.length_b   1.000
_cell.length_c   1.000
_cell.angle_alpha   90.00
_cell.angle_beta   90.00
_cell.angle_gamma   90.00
#
_symmetry.space_group_name_H-M   'P 1'
#
loop_
_entity.id
_entity.type
_entity.pdbx_description
1 polymer ?
#
loop_
_entity_poly.entity_id
_entity_poly.type
_entity_poly.pdbx_seq_one_letter_code
_entity_poly.pdbx_strand_id
1 'polypeptide(L)' 'LTVVVVLLVLAIIAIAQNTAEATFTYLFWTFTWPTWLILLAALGVGFVLGLVVSALLRRRSRRAAARRLAVG' A
#
# COMPACT_ATOMS: atom_id res chain seq x y z
N LEU A 1 0.84 9.68 -18.08
CA LEU A 1 2.06 10.36 -17.59
C LEU A 1 1.72 11.63 -16.81
N THR A 2 0.89 12.53 -17.36
CA THR A 2 0.50 13.81 -16.74
C THR A 2 -0.13 13.67 -15.35
N VAL A 3 -1.10 12.77 -15.19
CA VAL A 3 -1.75 12.51 -13.89
C VAL A 3 -0.74 12.02 -12.84
N VAL A 4 0.19 11.15 -13.24
CA VAL A 4 1.21 10.60 -12.33
C VAL A 4 2.17 11.71 -11.88
N VAL A 5 2.60 12.59 -12.79
CA VAL A 5 3.47 13.73 -12.47
C VAL A 5 2.76 14.70 -11.51
N VAL A 6 1.49 15.01 -11.76
CA VAL A 6 0.70 15.88 -10.87
C VAL A 6 0.58 15.27 -9.47
N LEU A 7 0.30 13.97 -9.37
CA LEU A 7 0.22 13.28 -8.09
C LEU A 7 1.56 13.28 -7.34
N LEU A 8 2.68 13.12 -8.05
CA LEU A 8 4.02 13.17 -7.46
C LEU A 8 4.36 14.56 -6.91
N VAL A 9 4.05 15.62 -7.66
CA VAL A 9 4.29 17.01 -7.22
C VAL A 9 3.48 17.34 -5.97
N LEU A 10 2.19 16.98 -5.96
CA LEU A 10 1.33 17.19 -4.78
C LEU A 10 1.82 16.39 -3.57
N ALA A 11 2.30 15.17 -3.77
CA ALA A 11 2.89 14.37 -2.70
C ALA A 11 4.13 15.05 -2.11
N ILE A 12 5.04 15.56 -2.95
CA ILE A 12 6.26 16.27 -2.51
C ILE A 12 5.91 17.52 -1.70
N ILE A 13 4.94 18.32 -2.16
CA ILE A 13 4.49 19.51 -1.44
C ILE A 13 3.87 19.13 -0.09
N ALA A 14 3.02 18.10 -0.06
CA ALA A 14 2.43 17.62 1.18
C ALA A 14 3.48 17.09 2.16
N ILE A 15 4.50 16.38 1.67
CA ILE A 15 5.67 15.90 2.43
C ILE A 15 6.42 17.08 3.05
N ALA A 16 6.76 18.07 2.25
CA ALA A 16 7.53 19.24 2.67
C ALA A 16 6.77 20.11 3.69
N GLN A 17 5.44 20.23 3.53
CA GLN A 17 4.59 20.97 4.46
C GLN A 17 4.27 20.20 5.75
N ASN A 18 4.21 18.86 5.70
CA ASN A 18 3.90 18.02 6.85
C ASN A 18 5.17 17.39 7.46
N THR A 19 6.18 18.21 7.70
CA THR A 19 7.35 17.88 8.53
C THR A 19 7.04 17.82 10.02
N ALA A 20 5.77 18.02 10.42
CA ALA A 20 5.30 17.74 11.76
C ALA A 20 5.68 16.31 12.17
N GLU A 21 6.47 16.23 13.23
CA GLU A 21 6.89 14.97 13.80
C GLU A 21 5.69 14.25 14.40
N ALA A 22 5.46 13.01 13.94
CA ALA A 22 4.46 12.13 14.52
C ALA A 22 5.18 11.10 15.39
N THR A 23 4.77 11.05 16.66
CA THR A 23 5.26 10.05 17.60
C THR A 23 4.32 8.85 17.57
N PHE A 24 4.86 7.69 17.20
CA PHE A 24 4.16 6.40 17.26
C PHE A 24 4.73 5.56 18.39
N THR A 25 3.85 5.15 19.29
CA THR A 25 4.18 4.19 20.35
C THR A 25 3.51 2.86 20.01
N TYR A 26 4.31 1.82 19.79
CA TYR A 26 3.83 0.47 19.56
C TYR A 26 4.58 -0.53 20.43
N LEU A 27 3.83 -1.21 21.31
CA LEU A 27 4.37 -2.11 22.35
C LEU A 27 5.43 -1.40 23.21
N PHE A 28 6.71 -1.75 23.03
CA PHE A 28 7.85 -1.20 23.78
C PHE A 28 8.67 -0.21 22.96
N TRP A 29 8.21 0.12 21.76
CA TRP A 29 8.96 0.94 20.81
C TRP A 29 8.28 2.28 20.62
N THR A 30 9.07 3.35 20.75
CA THR A 30 8.66 4.71 20.45
C THR A 30 9.48 5.20 19.28
N PHE A 31 8.80 5.60 18.21
CA PHE A 31 9.43 6.12 17.00
C PHE A 31 8.84 7.48 16.68
N THR A 32 9.72 8.46 16.48
CA THR A 32 9.34 9.80 16.03
C THR A 32 9.84 9.97 14.61
N TRP A 33 8.92 10.08 13.67
CA TRP A 33 9.22 10.25 12.25
C TRP A 33 8.32 11.34 11.67
N PRO A 34 8.77 12.05 10.63
CA PRO A 34 7.90 12.93 9.87
C PRO A 34 6.65 12.19 9.39
N THR A 35 5.48 12.78 9.60
CA THR A 35 4.17 12.16 9.28
C THR A 35 4.12 11.64 7.85
N TRP A 36 4.76 12.33 6.92
CA TRP A 36 4.77 11.96 5.52
C TRP A 36 5.49 10.65 5.20
N LEU A 37 6.56 10.29 5.92
CA LEU A 37 7.26 9.01 5.73
C LEU A 37 6.35 7.85 6.11
N ILE A 38 5.55 8.04 7.15
CA ILE A 38 4.60 7.06 7.64
C ILE A 38 3.47 6.86 6.63
N LEU A 39 2.94 7.95 6.05
CA LEU A 39 1.92 7.88 5.01
C LEU A 39 2.44 7.16 3.75
N LEU A 40 3.67 7.44 3.31
CA LEU A 40 4.28 6.73 2.19
C LEU A 40 4.50 5.24 2.50
N ALA A 41 4.99 4.91 3.70
CA ALA A 41 5.16 3.53 4.12
C ALA A 41 3.81 2.79 4.16
N ALA A 42 2.77 3.41 4.72
CA ALA A 42 1.42 2.84 4.76
C ALA A 42 0.85 2.61 3.36
N LEU A 43 1.01 3.58 2.44
CA LEU A 43 0.62 3.43 1.04
C LEU A 43 1.35 2.27 0.38
N GLY A 44 2.67 2.17 0.57
CA GLY A 44 3.49 1.09 0.04
C GLY A 44 3.05 -0.28 0.56
N VAL A 45 2.86 -0.41 1.87
CA VAL A 45 2.37 -1.66 2.49
C VAL A 45 0.99 -2.03 1.96
N GLY A 46 0.05 -1.09 1.92
CA GLY A 46 -1.30 -1.30 1.41
C GLY A 46 -1.31 -1.75 -0.05
N PHE A 47 -0.49 -1.12 -0.90
CA PHE A 47 -0.34 -1.49 -2.31
C PHE A 47 0.20 -2.91 -2.48
N VAL A 48 1.28 -3.26 -1.76
CA VAL A 48 1.87 -4.61 -1.80
C VAL A 48 0.86 -5.66 -1.32
N LEU A 49 0.17 -5.39 -0.20
CA LEU A 49 -0.87 -6.28 0.31
C LEU A 49 -1.99 -6.47 -0.71
N GLY A 50 -2.45 -5.41 -1.37
CA GLY A 50 -3.43 -5.48 -2.44
C GLY A 50 -2.98 -6.34 -3.63
N LEU A 51 -1.72 -6.20 -4.05
CA LEU A 51 -1.13 -7.06 -5.08
C LEU A 51 -1.09 -8.53 -4.67
N VAL A 52 -0.67 -8.83 -3.44
CA VAL A 52 -0.62 -10.19 -2.92
C VAL A 52 -2.01 -10.80 -2.84
N VAL A 53 -2.97 -10.10 -2.24
CA VAL A 53 -4.36 -10.57 -2.10
C VAL A 53 -4.99 -10.80 -3.47
N SER A 54 -4.86 -9.86 -4.40
CA SER A 54 -5.41 -10.02 -5.75
C SER A 54 -4.79 -11.21 -6.49
N ALA A 55 -3.48 -11.44 -6.36
CA ALA A 55 -2.81 -12.59 -6.93
C ALA A 55 -3.33 -13.91 -6.34
N LEU A 56 -3.52 -13.98 -5.01
CA LEU A 56 -4.06 -15.16 -4.33
C LEU A 56 -5.51 -15.46 -4.75
N LEU A 57 -6.35 -14.43 -4.85
CA LEU A 57 -7.74 -14.56 -5.30
C LEU A 57 -7.83 -15.04 -6.76
N ARG A 58 -6.99 -14.50 -7.65
CA ARG A 58 -6.89 -14.94 -9.05
C ARG A 58 -6.40 -16.38 -9.17
N ARG A 59 -5.46 -16.82 -8.32
CA ARG A 59 -5.01 -18.21 -8.27
C ARG A 59 -6.13 -19.15 -7.82
N ARG A 60 -6.92 -18.75 -6.82
CA ARG A 60 -8.07 -19.53 -6.33
C ARG A 60 -9.16 -19.68 -7.38
N SER A 61 -9.52 -18.61 -8.10
CA SER A 61 -10.56 -18.66 -9.13
C SER A 61 -10.17 -19.56 -10.31
N ARG A 62 -8.91 -19.50 -10.76
CA ARG A 62 -8.40 -20.40 -11.81
C ARG A 62 -8.46 -21.88 -11.42
N ARG A 63 -8.09 -22.21 -10.17
CA ARG A 63 -8.20 -23.58 -9.64
C ARG A 63 -9.64 -24.05 -9.56
N ALA A 64 -10.57 -23.18 -9.17
CA ALA A 64 -12.00 -23.51 -9.13
C ALA A 64 -12.57 -23.75 -10.54
N ALA A 65 -12.18 -22.96 -11.54
CA ALA A 65 -12.58 -23.15 -12.93
C ALA A 65 -12.05 -24.47 -13.51
N ALA A 66 -10.77 -24.80 -13.27
CA ALA A 66 -10.17 -26.06 -13.72
C ALA A 66 -10.88 -27.30 -13.14
N ARG A 67 -11.32 -27.23 -11.88
CA ARG A 67 -12.11 -28.32 -11.26
C ARG A 67 -13.48 -28.51 -11.90
N ARG A 68 -14.15 -27.43 -12.34
CA ARG A 68 -15.46 -27.51 -13.01
C ARG A 68 -15.36 -28.17 -14.39
N LEU A 69 -14.27 -27.92 -15.11
CA LEU A 69 -14.02 -28.53 -16.43
C LEU A 69 -13.60 -30.00 -16.35
N ALA A 70 -13.16 -30.48 -15.18
CA ALA A 70 -12.75 -31.87 -14.99
C ALA A 70 -13.89 -32.80 -14.50
N VAL A 71 -15.06 -32.24 -14.17
CA VAL A 71 -16.21 -32.98 -13.61
C VAL A 71 -17.41 -32.99 -14.57
N GLY A 72 -17.40 -32.16 -15.62
CA GLY A 72 -18.38 -32.20 -16.72
C GLY A 72 -17.77 -32.84 -17.96
#